data_AF-A0A2T7BBX6-F1
#
_entry.id   AF-A0A2T7BBX6-F1
#
_cell.length_a   1.000
_cell.length_b   1.000
_cell.length_c   1.000
_cell.angle_alpha   90.00
_cell.angle_beta   90.00
_cell.angle_gamma   90.00
#
_symmetry.space_group_name_H-M   'P 1'
#
loop_
_entity.id
_entity.type
_entity.pdbx_description
1 polymer ?
#
loop_
_entity_poly.entity_id
_entity_poly.type
_entity_poly.pdbx_seq_one_letter_code
_entity_poly.pdbx_strand_id
1 'polypeptide(L)'
;MKQPTKGAASAQWIGASDIKLLEEQNIACKHMLAEVLKKDTHNAQLDYFEYYQNRFLELDEKVRRLKADLQRFETPAAYHLHQQQHITAAPDGLAMSIKARYDELCRDMAVLDNAFHTYLSDKLPG
;
A
#
# COMPACT_ATOMS: atom_id res chain seq x y z
N MET A 1 -33.36 32.27 -8.05
CA MET A 1 -32.21 32.49 -7.17
C MET A 1 -31.12 31.49 -7.54
N LYS A 2 -29.92 31.98 -7.84
CA LYS A 2 -28.72 31.19 -8.12
C LYS A 2 -28.02 30.85 -6.82
N GLN A 3 -27.61 29.59 -6.65
CA GLN A 3 -26.35 29.26 -5.98
C GLN A 3 -25.70 28.06 -6.68
N PRO A 4 -24.68 28.31 -7.52
CA PRO A 4 -23.68 27.33 -7.88
C PRO A 4 -22.36 27.69 -7.19
N THR A 5 -21.93 26.93 -6.17
CA THR A 5 -20.56 26.97 -5.64
C THR A 5 -20.25 25.62 -5.00
N LYS A 6 -19.47 24.76 -5.67
CA LYS A 6 -18.00 24.75 -5.74
C LYS A 6 -17.34 24.24 -4.45
N GLY A 7 -16.93 22.99 -4.54
CA GLY A 7 -15.79 22.39 -3.88
C GLY A 7 -15.63 21.01 -4.51
N ALA A 8 -15.11 20.89 -5.73
CA ALA A 8 -13.72 20.47 -5.89
C ALA A 8 -13.33 19.32 -4.94
N ALA A 9 -14.04 18.19 -4.99
CA ALA A 9 -13.58 16.96 -4.38
C ALA A 9 -14.20 15.75 -5.09
N SER A 10 -14.03 15.68 -6.41
CA SER A 10 -13.79 14.38 -7.04
C SER A 10 -12.43 13.86 -6.53
N ALA A 11 -12.33 13.61 -5.23
CA ALA A 11 -11.30 12.72 -4.71
C ALA A 11 -11.67 11.37 -5.28
N GLN A 12 -10.87 10.87 -6.21
CA GLN A 12 -10.99 9.51 -6.71
C GLN A 12 -11.06 8.59 -5.48
N TRP A 13 -12.25 8.04 -5.25
CA TRP A 13 -12.48 7.17 -4.11
C TRP A 13 -11.65 5.92 -4.30
N ILE A 14 -10.88 5.56 -3.27
CA ILE A 14 -10.14 4.31 -3.25
C ILE A 14 -11.14 3.22 -2.93
N GLY A 15 -11.32 2.31 -3.87
CA GLY A 15 -12.11 1.12 -3.67
C GLY A 15 -11.26 -0.04 -3.17
N ALA A 16 -11.94 -1.09 -2.71
CA ALA A 16 -11.30 -2.37 -2.38
C ALA A 16 -10.48 -2.94 -3.57
N SER A 17 -10.87 -2.65 -4.82
CA SER A 17 -10.12 -3.02 -6.02
C SER A 17 -8.75 -2.37 -6.11
N ASP A 18 -8.63 -1.10 -5.72
CA ASP A 18 -7.37 -0.35 -5.76
C ASP A 18 -6.38 -0.89 -4.72
N ILE A 19 -6.90 -1.28 -3.55
CA ILE A 19 -6.07 -1.91 -2.51
C ILE A 19 -5.68 -3.33 -2.92
N LYS A 20 -6.57 -4.09 -3.57
CA LYS A 20 -6.26 -5.42 -4.11
C LYS A 20 -5.13 -5.38 -5.13
N LEU A 21 -5.08 -4.34 -5.97
CA LEU A 21 -3.98 -4.15 -6.91
C LEU A 21 -2.62 -4.00 -6.20
N LEU A 22 -2.57 -3.26 -5.09
CA LEU A 22 -1.35 -3.14 -4.27
C LEU A 22 -0.94 -4.49 -3.65
N GLU A 23 -1.91 -5.32 -3.21
CA GLU A 23 -1.63 -6.68 -2.74
C GLU A 23 -1.02 -7.54 -3.85
N GLU A 24 -1.61 -7.52 -5.04
CA GLU A 24 -1.17 -8.29 -6.19
C GLU A 24 0.24 -7.89 -6.64
N GLN A 25 0.55 -6.59 -6.65
CA GLN A 25 1.89 -6.08 -6.94
C GLN A 25 2.93 -6.58 -5.91
N ASN A 26 2.60 -6.53 -4.61
CA ASN A 26 3.49 -7.02 -3.57
C ASN A 26 3.73 -8.53 -3.69
N ILE A 27 2.68 -9.29 -4.02
CA ILE A 27 2.76 -10.74 -4.24
C ILE A 27 3.66 -11.05 -5.43
N ALA A 28 3.53 -10.33 -6.54
CA ALA A 28 4.37 -10.52 -7.71
C ALA A 28 5.85 -10.33 -7.39
N CYS A 29 6.20 -9.27 -6.63
CA CYS A 29 7.58 -9.03 -6.18
C CYS A 29 8.11 -10.16 -5.29
N LYS A 30 7.31 -10.61 -4.31
CA LYS A 30 7.66 -11.74 -3.43
C LYS A 30 7.84 -13.05 -4.21
N HIS A 31 7.00 -13.30 -5.21
CA HIS A 31 7.16 -14.46 -6.10
C HIS A 31 8.47 -14.39 -6.88
N MET A 32 8.81 -13.22 -7.43
CA MET A 32 10.07 -13.03 -8.14
C MET A 32 11.28 -13.23 -7.22
N LEU A 33 11.24 -12.71 -5.99
CA LEU A 33 12.28 -12.96 -4.97
C LEU A 33 12.44 -14.46 -4.68
N ALA A 34 11.34 -15.19 -4.52
CA ALA A 34 11.37 -16.63 -4.29
C ALA A 34 11.94 -17.40 -5.48
N GLU A 35 11.62 -17.02 -6.71
CA GLU A 35 12.16 -17.65 -7.91
C GLU A 35 13.67 -17.41 -8.08
N VAL A 36 14.16 -16.24 -7.68
CA VAL A 36 15.59 -15.92 -7.64
C VAL A 36 16.30 -16.77 -6.59
N LEU A 37 15.79 -16.81 -5.36
CA LEU A 37 16.33 -17.61 -4.26
C LEU A 37 16.39 -19.11 -4.58
N LYS A 38 15.46 -19.63 -5.39
CA LYS A 38 15.49 -21.03 -5.85
C LYS A 38 16.65 -21.32 -6.81
N LYS A 39 17.09 -20.32 -7.57
CA LYS A 39 18.11 -20.47 -8.62
C LYS A 39 19.52 -20.19 -8.12
N ASP A 40 19.68 -19.27 -7.18
CA ASP A 40 20.98 -18.92 -6.61
C ASP A 40 20.86 -18.62 -5.11
N THR A 41 21.55 -19.43 -4.29
CA THR A 41 21.59 -19.31 -2.84
C THR A 41 22.94 -18.76 -2.33
N HIS A 42 23.73 -18.12 -3.19
CA HIS A 42 25.00 -17.54 -2.77
C HIS A 42 24.86 -16.59 -1.59
N ASN A 43 25.68 -16.84 -0.57
CA ASN A 43 25.62 -16.18 0.74
C ASN A 43 25.74 -14.65 0.66
N ALA A 44 26.48 -14.12 -0.32
CA ALA A 44 26.68 -12.68 -0.50
C ALA A 44 25.41 -11.89 -0.91
N GLN A 45 24.37 -12.58 -1.41
CA GLN A 45 23.11 -11.95 -1.82
C GLN A 45 22.00 -12.11 -0.77
N LEU A 46 22.20 -12.97 0.24
CA LEU A 46 21.18 -13.28 1.25
C LEU A 46 20.79 -12.06 2.09
N ASP A 47 21.76 -11.22 2.49
CA ASP A 47 21.49 -9.99 3.25
C ASP A 47 20.56 -9.03 2.48
N TYR A 48 20.75 -8.93 1.16
CA TYR A 48 19.90 -8.11 0.29
C TYR A 48 18.53 -8.74 0.07
N PHE A 49 18.45 -10.06 -0.06
CA PHE A 49 17.17 -10.76 -0.13
C PHE A 49 16.36 -10.64 1.16
N GLU A 50 17.01 -10.73 2.32
CA GLU A 50 16.39 -10.49 3.61
C GLU A 50 15.89 -9.03 3.73
N TYR A 51 16.69 -8.06 3.27
CA TYR A 51 16.26 -6.67 3.17
C TYR A 51 14.95 -6.55 2.38
N TYR A 52 14.89 -7.06 1.14
CA TYR A 52 13.68 -6.96 0.31
C TYR A 52 12.51 -7.73 0.90
N GLN A 53 12.74 -8.92 1.45
CA GLN A 53 11.73 -9.70 2.15
C GLN A 53 11.08 -8.89 3.28
N ASN A 54 11.88 -8.26 4.14
CA ASN A 54 11.38 -7.42 5.22
C ASN A 54 10.58 -6.22 4.70
N ARG A 55 11.04 -5.56 3.64
CA ARG A 55 10.29 -4.46 3.02
C ARG A 55 8.95 -4.90 2.45
N PHE A 56 8.87 -6.08 1.81
CA PHE A 56 7.59 -6.62 1.32
C PHE A 56 6.63 -6.97 2.47
N LEU A 57 7.15 -7.49 3.59
CA LEU A 57 6.34 -7.76 4.78
C LEU A 57 5.80 -6.48 5.43
N GLU A 58 6.60 -5.41 5.46
CA GLU A 58 6.15 -4.09 5.91
C GLU A 58 5.02 -3.55 5.01
N LEU A 59 5.13 -3.73 3.69
CA LEU A 59 4.07 -3.34 2.76
C LEU A 59 2.79 -4.15 3.00
N ASP A 60 2.87 -5.47 3.24
CA ASP A 60 1.70 -6.29 3.58
C ASP A 60 0.99 -5.76 4.84
N GLU A 61 1.76 -5.36 5.86
CA GLU A 61 1.22 -4.76 7.08
C GLU A 61 0.50 -3.44 6.80
N LYS A 62 1.10 -2.54 6.02
CA LYS A 62 0.48 -1.28 5.65
C LYS A 62 -0.79 -1.48 4.83
N VAL A 63 -0.78 -2.40 3.86
CA VAL A 63 -1.96 -2.76 3.05
C VAL A 63 -3.08 -3.31 3.95
N ARG A 64 -2.77 -4.23 4.87
CA ARG A 64 -3.77 -4.78 5.77
C ARG A 64 -4.43 -3.72 6.65
N ARG A 65 -3.64 -2.77 7.18
CA ARG A 65 -4.16 -1.63 7.96
C ARG A 65 -5.09 -0.78 7.12
N LEU A 66 -4.69 -0.47 5.88
CA LEU A 66 -5.51 0.31 4.96
C LEU A 66 -6.84 -0.40 4.63
N LYS A 67 -6.84 -1.73 4.43
CA LYS A 67 -8.06 -2.53 4.25
C LYS A 67 -8.97 -2.47 5.46
N ALA A 68 -8.40 -2.59 6.67
CA ALA A 68 -9.18 -2.49 7.90
C ALA A 68 -9.81 -1.10 8.05
N ASP A 69 -9.07 -0.03 7.75
CA ASP A 69 -9.59 1.34 7.78
C ASP A 69 -10.70 1.54 6.74
N LEU A 70 -10.52 1.04 5.51
CA LEU A 70 -11.54 1.12 4.47
C LEU A 70 -12.80 0.37 4.88
N GLN A 71 -12.68 -0.87 5.37
CA GLN A 71 -13.82 -1.67 5.81
C GLN A 71 -14.59 -1.00 6.95
N ARG A 72 -13.89 -0.38 7.91
CA ARG A 72 -14.51 0.38 9.00
C ARG A 72 -15.23 1.61 8.49
N PHE A 73 -14.65 2.28 7.51
CA PHE A 73 -15.25 3.44 6.87
C PHE A 73 -16.51 3.05 6.06
N GLU A 74 -16.48 1.93 5.34
CA GLU A 74 -17.62 1.40 4.55
C GLU A 74 -18.72 0.76 5.41
N THR A 75 -18.49 0.55 6.72
CA THR A 75 -19.45 -0.07 7.64
C THR A 75 -19.91 0.96 8.69
N PRO A 76 -21.02 1.70 8.46
CA PRO A 76 -21.46 2.82 9.31
C PRO A 76 -21.70 2.46 10.79
N ALA A 77 -22.02 1.20 11.09
CA ALA A 77 -22.17 0.72 12.47
C ALA A 77 -20.86 0.76 13.28
N ALA A 78 -19.69 0.68 12.61
CA ALA A 78 -18.37 0.75 13.23
C ALA A 78 -17.85 2.19 13.42
N TYR A 79 -18.55 3.18 12.86
CA TYR A 79 -18.10 4.58 12.79
C TYR A 79 -17.94 5.25 14.17
N HIS A 80 -18.81 4.88 15.11
CA HIS A 80 -18.85 5.46 16.46
C HIS A 80 -17.58 5.15 17.27
N LEU A 81 -16.87 4.06 16.98
CA LEU A 81 -15.60 3.71 17.61
C LEU A 81 -14.40 4.53 17.08
N HIS A 82 -14.50 5.10 15.88
CA HIS A 82 -13.37 5.82 15.23
C HIS A 82 -13.32 7.32 15.58
N GLN A 83 -14.46 7.94 15.93
CA GLN A 83 -14.48 9.34 16.38
C GLN A 83 -13.64 9.57 17.66
N GLN A 84 -13.36 8.52 18.43
CA GLN A 84 -12.50 8.60 19.61
C GLN A 84 -11.00 8.50 19.30
N GLN A 85 -10.61 7.96 18.14
CA GLN A 85 -9.20 7.71 17.79
C GLN A 85 -8.62 8.73 16.79
N HIS A 86 -9.46 9.47 16.07
CA HIS A 86 -9.03 10.52 15.13
C HIS A 86 -9.50 11.90 15.58
N ILE A 87 -8.57 12.86 15.57
CA ILE A 87 -8.76 14.25 16.05
C ILE A 87 -9.83 15.03 15.24
N THR A 88 -10.27 14.51 14.10
CA THR A 88 -11.29 15.13 13.25
C THR A 88 -12.56 14.29 13.23
N ALA A 89 -13.59 14.74 13.96
CA ALA A 89 -14.89 14.07 14.09
C ALA A 89 -15.75 14.04 12.80
N ALA A 90 -15.25 14.57 11.68
CA ALA A 90 -15.97 14.68 10.41
C ALA A 90 -15.59 13.56 9.43
N PRO A 91 -16.56 12.98 8.68
CA PRO A 91 -16.30 11.89 7.75
C PRO A 91 -15.29 12.19 6.64
N ASP A 92 -15.22 13.44 6.22
CA ASP A 92 -14.26 13.92 5.25
C ASP A 92 -12.82 13.77 5.74
N GLY A 93 -12.58 13.88 7.05
CA GLY A 93 -11.25 13.72 7.66
C GLY A 93 -10.73 12.29 7.56
N LEU A 94 -11.58 11.28 7.80
CA LEU A 94 -11.20 9.88 7.69
C LEU A 94 -10.98 9.46 6.22
N ALA A 95 -11.85 9.90 5.30
CA ALA A 95 -11.69 9.65 3.87
C ALA A 95 -10.39 10.26 3.32
N MET A 96 -10.07 11.50 3.67
CA MET A 96 -8.80 12.13 3.30
C MET A 96 -7.60 11.40 3.91
N SER A 97 -7.73 10.90 5.15
CA SER A 97 -6.67 10.15 5.84
C SER A 97 -6.40 8.79 5.16
N ILE A 98 -7.44 8.07 4.76
CA ILE A 98 -7.34 6.83 3.97
C ILE A 98 -6.68 7.11 2.63
N LYS A 99 -7.09 8.20 1.95
CA LYS A 99 -6.50 8.62 0.67
C LYS A 99 -5.02 8.93 0.77
N ALA A 100 -4.62 9.69 1.79
CA ALA A 100 -3.22 10.01 2.01
C ALA A 100 -2.37 8.74 2.26
N ARG A 101 -2.87 7.80 3.08
CA ARG A 101 -2.18 6.53 3.34
C ARG A 101 -2.06 5.64 2.11
N TYR A 102 -3.11 5.57 1.30
CA TYR A 102 -3.04 4.86 0.02
C TYR A 102 -2.02 5.48 -0.93
N ASP A 103 -2.01 6.81 -1.06
CA ASP A 103 -1.06 7.50 -1.94
C ASP A 103 0.39 7.31 -1.47
N GLU A 104 0.62 7.29 -0.16
CA GLU A 104 1.92 6.92 0.42
C GLU A 104 2.30 5.49 0.08
N LEU A 105 1.36 4.54 0.23
CA LEU A 105 1.60 3.14 -0.04
C LEU A 105 1.89 2.87 -1.52
N CYS A 106 1.22 3.57 -2.43
CA CYS A 106 1.52 3.54 -3.87
C CYS A 106 2.94 4.03 -4.16
N ARG A 107 3.40 5.10 -3.49
CA ARG A 107 4.77 5.60 -3.63
C ARG A 107 5.79 4.60 -3.08
N ASP A 108 5.54 4.07 -1.88
CA ASP A 108 6.42 3.09 -1.25
C ASP A 108 6.56 1.83 -2.12
N MET A 109 5.44 1.34 -2.67
CA MET A 109 5.43 0.21 -3.59
C MET A 109 6.26 0.52 -4.84
N ALA A 110 6.03 1.65 -5.51
CA ALA A 110 6.76 2.01 -6.73
C ALA A 110 8.27 2.17 -6.49
N VAL A 111 8.67 2.76 -5.35
CA VAL A 111 10.08 2.91 -4.99
C VAL A 111 10.72 1.54 -4.72
N LEU A 112 10.05 0.68 -3.95
CA LEU A 112 10.58 -0.64 -3.63
C LEU A 112 10.65 -1.55 -4.86
N ASP A 113 9.61 -1.52 -5.69
CA ASP A 113 9.52 -2.29 -6.94
C ASP A 113 10.67 -1.92 -7.89
N ASN A 114 10.88 -0.61 -8.10
CA ASN A 114 11.98 -0.14 -8.95
C ASN A 114 13.36 -0.49 -8.37
N ALA A 115 13.56 -0.32 -7.06
CA ALA A 115 14.81 -0.68 -6.40
C ALA A 115 15.10 -2.18 -6.52
N PHE A 116 14.08 -3.01 -6.33
CA PHE A 116 14.18 -4.46 -6.44
C PHE A 116 14.51 -4.89 -7.87
N HIS A 117 13.80 -4.39 -8.87
CA HIS A 117 14.09 -4.69 -10.28
C HIS A 117 15.49 -4.24 -10.70
N THR A 118 15.93 -3.06 -10.25
CA THR A 118 17.29 -2.57 -10.49
C THR A 118 18.32 -3.51 -9.88
N TYR A 119 18.13 -3.91 -8.63
CA TYR A 119 19.02 -4.85 -7.95
C TYR A 119 19.11 -6.19 -8.69
N LEU A 120 17.98 -6.76 -9.12
CA LEU A 120 17.98 -8.01 -9.88
C LEU A 120 18.71 -7.86 -11.22
N SER A 121 18.48 -6.76 -11.95
CA SER A 121 19.15 -6.51 -13.24
C SER A 121 20.67 -6.36 -13.09
N ASP A 122 21.13 -5.69 -12.04
CA ASP A 122 22.57 -5.41 -11.82
C ASP A 122 23.34 -6.62 -11.30
N LYS A 123 22.69 -7.51 -10.55
CA LYS A 123 23.35 -8.59 -9.80
C LYS A 123 23.08 -9.99 -10.33
N LEU A 124 22.06 -10.16 -11.19
CA LEU A 124 21.71 -11.45 -11.80
C LEU A 124 21.64 -11.30 -13.32
N PRO A 125 22.77 -11.04 -14.01
CA PRO A 125 22.79 -11.18 -15.46
C PRO A 125 22.41 -12.64 -15.81
N GLY A 126 21.41 -12.78 -16.68
CA GLY A 126 20.78 -14.05 -17.03
C GLY A 126 21.72 -15.11 -17.60
#